data_AF-A0A964L8G5-F1
#
_entry.id   AF-A0A964L8G5-F1
#
_cell.length_a   1.000
_cell.length_b   1.000
_cell.length_c   1.000
_cell.angle_alpha   90.00
_cell.angle_beta   90.00
_cell.angle_gamma   90.00
#
_symmetry.space_group_name_H-M   'P 1'
#
loop_
_entity.id
_entity.type
_entity.pdbx_description
1 polymer ?
#
loop_
_entity_poly.entity_id
_entity_poly.type
_entity_poly.pdbx_seq_one_letter_code
_entity_poly.pdbx_strand_id
1 'polypeptide(L)'
;MERCVFLDRDNTIIANDGDLGDPDQVRILAGAAFGIRAIREAGYLVVVVTNQGGVARGKYTERAVDAVHARASELLSREAAWTRVDPLINQWRFCPFHPDGTVAKFSREDSCRKPAPGMLIAASTALSIDLKVSWMVGDQERDVAAGQAAGCRTIRILDPIHEEVGARARSAADFIASDLLHASHRILRVDCHDGAPIWAATHAMRIRAAPGSLARPSTRAMVESAAHALAEREGVHIARIEIDEEGVEVEVVGEEIVAVGFVAELRSSTNRWAASNGMDQLWASG
;
A
#
# COMPACT_ATOMS: atom_id res chain seq x y z
N MET A 1 20.00 -2.68 -15.77
CA MET A 1 19.55 -1.59 -14.88
C MET A 1 18.37 -2.11 -14.11
N GLU A 2 18.31 -1.79 -12.82
CA GLU A 2 17.32 -2.33 -11.88
C GLU A 2 16.02 -1.54 -11.92
N ARG A 3 14.90 -2.19 -11.62
CA ARG A 3 13.62 -1.52 -11.37
C ARG A 3 13.55 -1.10 -9.91
N CYS A 4 12.95 0.05 -9.62
CA CYS A 4 12.84 0.56 -8.26
C CYS A 4 11.45 1.09 -7.96
N VAL A 5 11.02 0.94 -6.71
CA VAL A 5 9.94 1.73 -6.15
C VAL A 5 10.54 2.68 -5.12
N PHE A 6 10.50 3.97 -5.45
CA PHE A 6 10.83 5.06 -4.54
C PHE A 6 9.62 5.34 -3.65
N LEU A 7 9.86 5.45 -2.35
CA LEU A 7 8.82 5.70 -1.35
C LEU A 7 9.13 6.98 -0.58
N ASP A 8 8.13 7.83 -0.33
CA ASP A 8 8.24 8.75 0.80
C ASP A 8 8.21 7.97 2.12
N ARG A 9 8.62 8.63 3.21
CA ARG A 9 8.66 8.06 4.55
C ARG A 9 7.39 8.40 5.32
N ASP A 10 7.19 9.69 5.56
CA ASP A 10 6.13 10.22 6.42
C ASP A 10 4.79 10.08 5.70
N ASN A 11 3.77 9.58 6.39
CA ASN A 11 2.43 9.29 5.88
C ASN A 11 2.36 8.33 4.67
N THR A 12 3.47 7.62 4.40
CA THR A 12 3.59 6.58 3.37
C THR A 12 4.05 5.25 3.97
N ILE A 13 5.11 5.27 4.79
CA ILE A 13 5.63 4.11 5.52
C ILE A 13 5.30 4.22 7.01
N ILE A 14 5.42 5.43 7.58
CA ILE A 14 5.22 5.69 9.00
C ILE A 14 4.16 6.77 9.20
N ALA A 15 3.40 6.71 10.29
CA ALA A 15 2.44 7.75 10.65
C ALA A 15 3.19 8.97 11.21
N ASN A 16 3.15 10.11 10.51
CA ASN A 16 3.80 11.33 10.96
C ASN A 16 3.27 12.61 10.27
N ASP A 17 2.59 13.46 11.03
CA ASP A 17 2.09 14.77 10.58
C ASP A 17 3.03 15.94 10.92
N GLY A 18 4.25 15.68 11.38
CA GLY A 18 5.15 16.71 11.88
C GLY A 18 6.64 16.44 11.71
N ASP A 19 7.43 17.12 12.53
CA ASP A 19 8.88 17.04 12.55
C ASP A 19 9.33 15.89 13.48
N LEU A 20 9.29 14.65 12.97
CA LEU A 20 9.69 13.44 13.71
C LEU A 20 11.22 13.24 13.73
N GLY A 21 11.83 13.59 14.86
CA GLY A 21 13.25 13.34 15.15
C GLY A 21 13.50 12.31 16.26
N ASP A 22 12.44 11.78 16.88
CA ASP A 22 12.53 10.82 17.98
C ASP A 22 12.22 9.40 17.47
N PRO A 23 13.17 8.45 17.49
CA PRO A 23 12.93 7.09 17.03
C PRO A 23 11.83 6.38 17.84
N ASP A 24 11.63 6.70 19.12
CA ASP A 24 10.63 6.00 19.94
C ASP A 24 9.18 6.31 19.53
N GLN A 25 8.98 7.37 18.74
CA GLN A 25 7.69 7.76 18.20
C GLN A 25 7.39 7.15 16.82
N VAL A 26 8.32 6.38 16.24
CA VAL A 26 8.11 5.71 14.96
C VAL A 26 7.00 4.67 15.07
N ARG A 27 5.99 4.80 14.20
CA ARG A 27 4.89 3.84 14.05
C ARG A 27 4.72 3.50 12.57
N ILE A 28 4.88 2.23 12.22
CA ILE A 28 4.64 1.75 10.85
C ILE A 28 3.14 1.85 10.54
N LEU A 29 2.80 2.33 9.35
CA LEU A 29 1.42 2.36 8.89
C LEU A 29 0.94 0.93 8.59
N ALA A 30 -0.34 0.67 8.87
CA ALA A 30 -0.95 -0.63 8.60
C ALA A 30 -0.73 -1.03 7.13
N GLY A 31 -0.28 -2.27 6.90
CA GLY A 31 -0.03 -2.79 5.55
C GLY A 31 1.28 -2.34 4.90
N ALA A 32 1.99 -1.34 5.44
CA ALA A 32 3.22 -0.82 4.81
C ALA A 32 4.31 -1.88 4.66
N ALA A 33 4.58 -2.65 5.72
CA ALA A 33 5.54 -3.76 5.67
C ALA A 33 5.16 -4.82 4.62
N PHE A 34 3.87 -5.15 4.51
CA PHE A 34 3.35 -6.12 3.54
C PHE A 34 3.51 -5.62 2.10
N GLY A 35 3.21 -4.34 1.85
CA GLY A 35 3.36 -3.74 0.52
C GLY A 35 4.82 -3.66 0.07
N ILE A 36 5.72 -3.23 0.97
CA ILE A 36 7.17 -3.19 0.68
C ILE A 36 7.69 -4.60 0.39
N ARG A 37 7.30 -5.58 1.19
CA ARG A 37 7.67 -6.99 0.95
C ARG A 37 7.20 -7.47 -0.42
N ALA A 38 5.95 -7.24 -0.79
CA ALA A 38 5.43 -7.65 -2.10
C ALA A 38 6.23 -7.05 -3.27
N ILE A 39 6.60 -5.77 -3.15
CA ILE A 39 7.47 -5.09 -4.12
C ILE A 39 8.85 -5.75 -4.19
N ARG A 40 9.47 -6.02 -3.03
CA ARG A 40 10.80 -6.61 -2.94
C ARG A 40 10.84 -8.05 -3.47
N GLU A 41 9.83 -8.85 -3.17
CA GLU A 41 9.71 -10.23 -3.67
C GLU A 41 9.46 -10.28 -5.19
N ALA A 42 8.88 -9.24 -5.77
CA ALA A 42 8.77 -9.06 -7.21
C ALA A 42 10.07 -8.57 -7.88
N GLY A 43 11.17 -8.45 -7.14
CA GLY A 43 12.49 -8.12 -7.68
C GLY A 43 12.75 -6.62 -7.89
N TYR A 44 11.90 -5.73 -7.35
CA TYR A 44 12.21 -4.31 -7.32
C TYR A 44 13.21 -4.00 -6.21
N LEU A 45 14.06 -3.02 -6.44
CA LEU A 45 14.68 -2.27 -5.35
C LEU A 45 13.63 -1.39 -4.67
N VAL A 46 13.78 -1.16 -3.37
CA VAL A 46 13.00 -0.16 -2.63
C VAL A 46 13.95 0.86 -2.04
N VAL A 47 13.73 2.13 -2.38
CA VAL A 47 14.53 3.25 -1.90
C VAL A 47 13.61 4.28 -1.26
N VAL A 48 13.89 4.64 -0.01
CA VAL A 48 13.15 5.72 0.67
C VAL A 48 13.79 7.05 0.34
N VAL A 49 12.97 8.02 -0.09
CA VAL A 49 13.38 9.40 -0.45
C VAL A 49 12.48 10.40 0.28
N THR A 50 13.02 11.07 1.29
CA THR A 50 12.20 11.91 2.19
C THR A 50 12.75 13.34 2.40
N ASN A 51 11.86 14.33 2.48
CA ASN A 51 12.23 15.70 2.80
C ASN A 51 12.26 15.88 4.33
N GLN A 52 13.43 16.07 4.93
CA GLN A 52 13.61 16.23 6.38
C GLN A 52 14.00 17.67 6.74
N GLY A 53 13.12 18.61 6.36
CA GLY A 53 13.33 20.04 6.57
C GLY A 53 13.38 20.48 8.03
N GLY A 54 12.97 19.62 8.97
CA GLY A 54 13.15 19.85 10.40
C GLY A 54 14.62 20.02 10.80
N VAL A 55 15.55 19.46 10.03
CA VAL A 55 17.01 19.70 10.20
C VAL A 55 17.34 21.18 9.94
N ALA A 56 16.92 21.73 8.80
CA ALA A 56 17.12 23.15 8.50
C ALA A 56 16.40 24.08 9.46
N ARG A 57 15.27 23.66 10.04
CA ARG A 57 14.53 24.42 11.06
C ARG A 57 15.08 24.24 12.49
N GLY A 58 16.13 23.45 12.68
CA GLY A 58 16.75 23.20 13.98
C GLY A 58 15.89 22.38 14.95
N LYS A 59 14.93 21.59 14.44
CA LYS A 59 14.04 20.74 15.25
C LYS A 59 14.72 19.44 15.69
N TYR A 60 15.59 18.90 14.84
CA TYR A 60 16.38 17.70 15.10
C TYR A 60 17.63 17.70 14.21
N THR A 61 18.56 16.76 14.43
CA THR A 61 19.82 16.66 13.70
C THR A 61 19.76 15.61 12.57
N GLU A 62 20.72 15.62 11.65
CA GLU A 62 20.89 14.56 10.66
C GLU A 62 21.00 13.17 11.33
N ARG A 63 21.73 13.08 12.45
CA ARG A 63 21.85 11.84 13.23
C ARG A 63 20.50 11.36 13.80
N ALA A 64 19.61 12.28 14.14
CA ALA A 64 18.27 11.92 14.61
C ALA A 64 17.42 11.32 13.48
N VAL A 65 17.55 11.85 12.25
CA VAL A 65 16.94 11.27 11.06
C VAL A 65 17.45 9.85 10.83
N ASP A 66 18.76 9.62 10.92
CA ASP A 66 19.35 8.29 10.78
C ASP A 66 18.83 7.31 11.85
N ALA A 67 18.67 7.77 13.10
CA ALA A 67 18.10 6.96 14.17
C ALA A 67 16.63 6.58 13.89
N VAL A 68 15.83 7.51 13.37
CA VAL A 68 14.45 7.26 12.93
C VAL A 68 14.42 6.23 11.78
N HIS A 69 15.32 6.34 10.80
CA HIS A 69 15.42 5.35 9.71
C HIS A 69 15.82 3.96 10.19
N ALA A 70 16.77 3.89 11.14
CA ALA A 70 17.18 2.63 11.74
C ALA A 70 16.01 1.97 12.49
N ARG A 71 15.25 2.76 13.26
CA ARG A 71 14.08 2.27 13.98
C ARG A 71 12.95 1.84 13.05
N ALA A 72 12.68 2.59 11.98
CA ALA A 72 11.71 2.20 10.97
C ALA A 72 12.12 0.88 10.28
N SER A 73 13.40 0.72 9.93
CA SER A 73 13.91 -0.52 9.34
C SER A 73 13.74 -1.71 10.28
N GLU A 74 14.07 -1.53 11.56
CA GLU A 74 13.89 -2.57 12.58
C GLU A 74 12.42 -3.02 12.70
N LEU A 75 11.49 -2.07 12.77
CA LEU A 75 10.05 -2.36 12.88
C LEU A 75 9.51 -3.03 11.62
N LEU A 76 9.91 -2.57 10.43
CA LEU A 76 9.55 -3.20 9.16
C LEU A 76 10.03 -4.66 9.09
N SER A 77 11.29 -4.93 9.45
CA SER A 77 11.83 -6.30 9.46
C SER A 77 11.13 -7.18 10.51
N ARG A 78 10.72 -6.63 11.66
CA ARG A 78 9.93 -7.36 12.66
C ARG A 78 8.54 -7.75 12.13
N GLU A 79 7.82 -6.81 11.50
CA GLU A 79 6.49 -7.07 10.93
C GLU A 79 6.53 -8.02 9.73
N ALA A 80 7.64 -8.06 9.01
CA ALA A 80 7.87 -8.95 7.88
C ALA A 80 8.76 -10.16 8.20
N ALA A 81 8.96 -10.52 9.48
CA ALA A 81 9.96 -11.53 9.90
C ALA A 81 9.80 -12.94 9.26
N TRP A 82 8.67 -13.20 8.61
CA TRP A 82 8.36 -14.43 7.89
C TRP A 82 8.81 -14.42 6.42
N THR A 83 9.30 -13.29 5.89
CA THR A 83 9.83 -13.20 4.51
C THR A 83 11.26 -13.73 4.41
N ARG A 84 11.65 -14.13 3.20
CA ARG A 84 13.04 -14.46 2.86
C ARG A 84 13.83 -13.26 2.32
N VAL A 85 13.17 -12.11 2.13
CA VAL A 85 13.79 -10.90 1.57
C VAL A 85 14.07 -9.87 2.66
N ASP A 86 15.33 -9.80 3.06
CA ASP A 86 15.86 -8.83 4.02
C ASP A 86 17.23 -8.33 3.50
N PRO A 87 17.56 -7.03 3.58
CA PRO A 87 16.74 -5.93 4.10
C PRO A 87 15.55 -5.61 3.18
N LEU A 88 14.43 -5.15 3.74
CA LEU A 88 13.26 -4.67 2.98
C LEU A 88 13.51 -3.36 2.24
N ILE A 89 14.34 -2.48 2.79
CA ILE A 89 14.74 -1.21 2.16
C ILE A 89 16.19 -1.33 1.69
N ASN A 90 16.46 -1.09 0.41
CA ASN A 90 17.81 -1.14 -0.14
C ASN A 90 18.61 0.11 0.23
N GLN A 91 17.97 1.28 0.27
CA GLN A 91 18.63 2.53 0.59
C GLN A 91 17.65 3.56 1.17
N TRP A 92 18.11 4.32 2.16
CA TRP A 92 17.44 5.50 2.67
C TRP A 92 18.16 6.76 2.16
N ARG A 93 17.40 7.76 1.72
CA ARG A 93 17.90 9.08 1.36
C ARG A 93 16.98 10.14 1.95
N PHE A 94 17.59 11.22 2.44
CA PHE A 94 16.84 12.37 2.89
C PHE A 94 17.47 13.66 2.41
N CYS A 95 16.64 14.70 2.30
CA CYS A 95 17.10 16.06 2.04
C CYS A 95 16.93 16.92 3.31
N PRO A 96 18.02 17.38 3.95
CA PRO A 96 17.94 18.21 5.16
C PRO A 96 17.66 19.68 4.89
N PHE A 97 17.72 20.12 3.63
CA PHE A 97 17.67 21.53 3.25
C PHE A 97 16.25 22.09 3.19
N HIS A 98 16.13 23.38 3.52
CA HIS A 98 14.90 24.17 3.37
C HIS A 98 15.26 25.63 3.09
N PRO A 99 14.63 26.32 2.12
CA PRO A 99 14.94 27.72 1.83
C PRO A 99 14.73 28.63 3.06
N ASP A 100 13.63 28.43 3.79
CA ASP A 100 13.30 29.16 5.02
C ASP A 100 13.89 28.52 6.31
N GLY A 101 15.08 27.93 6.22
CA GLY A 101 15.76 27.33 7.36
C GLY A 101 16.27 28.38 8.37
N THR A 102 16.41 27.98 9.63
CA THR A 102 17.08 28.79 10.67
C THR A 102 18.53 28.37 10.89
N VAL A 103 18.88 27.13 10.54
CA VAL A 103 20.24 26.61 10.61
C VAL A 103 20.97 26.94 9.31
N ALA A 104 21.90 27.91 9.36
CA ALA A 104 22.58 28.46 8.19
C ALA A 104 23.20 27.40 7.24
N LYS A 105 23.74 26.29 7.80
CA LYS A 105 24.31 25.17 7.02
C LYS A 105 23.29 24.56 6.03
N PHE A 106 22.01 24.55 6.39
CA PHE A 106 20.94 23.87 5.64
C PHE A 106 19.89 24.83 5.07
N SER A 107 20.04 26.13 5.30
CA SER A 107 19.08 27.15 4.87
C SER A 107 19.31 27.58 3.42
N ARG A 108 18.90 26.74 2.48
CA ARG A 108 19.00 27.00 1.03
C ARG A 108 18.02 26.15 0.25
N GLU A 109 17.78 26.53 -1.00
CA GLU A 109 17.27 25.60 -1.99
C GLU A 109 18.34 24.56 -2.34
N ASP A 110 17.92 23.32 -2.57
CA ASP A 110 18.81 22.22 -2.92
C ASP A 110 18.07 21.25 -3.84
N SER A 111 18.77 20.71 -4.84
CA SER A 111 18.18 19.82 -5.84
C SER A 111 17.72 18.49 -5.25
N CYS A 112 18.16 18.12 -4.03
CA CYS A 112 17.60 16.97 -3.35
C CYS A 112 16.18 17.17 -2.83
N ARG A 113 15.71 18.42 -2.67
CA ARG A 113 14.44 18.68 -2.00
C ARG A 113 13.28 18.49 -2.97
N LYS A 114 12.41 17.51 -2.72
CA LYS A 114 11.17 17.31 -3.50
C LYS A 114 10.37 18.63 -3.47
N PRO A 115 9.91 19.16 -4.63
CA PRO A 115 9.63 18.44 -5.88
C PRO A 115 10.82 18.25 -6.84
N ALA A 116 12.03 18.69 -6.50
CA ALA A 116 13.19 18.38 -7.33
C ALA A 116 13.54 16.87 -7.28
N PRO A 117 13.96 16.27 -8.42
CA PRO A 117 14.20 14.82 -8.52
C PRO A 117 15.58 14.37 -8.00
N GLY A 118 16.38 15.24 -7.38
CA GLY A 118 17.79 14.97 -7.10
C GLY A 118 18.05 13.73 -6.26
N MET A 119 17.18 13.42 -5.28
CA MET A 119 17.30 12.18 -4.50
C MET A 119 17.10 10.92 -5.36
N LEU A 120 16.13 10.94 -6.28
CA LEU A 120 15.82 9.80 -7.17
C LEU A 120 16.96 9.60 -8.17
N ILE A 121 17.48 10.69 -8.76
CA ILE A 121 18.63 10.65 -9.69
C ILE A 121 19.88 10.13 -8.99
N ALA A 122 20.16 10.59 -7.77
CA ALA A 122 21.30 10.15 -6.99
C ALA A 122 21.20 8.65 -6.63
N ALA A 123 20.00 8.17 -6.27
CA ALA A 123 19.76 6.75 -6.05
C ALA A 123 19.92 5.93 -7.33
N SER A 124 19.40 6.43 -8.46
CA SER A 124 19.50 5.76 -9.75
C SER A 124 20.95 5.57 -10.19
N THR A 125 21.78 6.59 -10.01
CA THR A 125 23.22 6.48 -10.28
C THR A 125 23.88 5.46 -9.35
N ALA A 126 23.59 5.51 -8.05
CA ALA A 126 24.24 4.65 -7.06
C ALA A 126 23.86 3.17 -7.18
N LEU A 127 22.64 2.87 -7.62
CA LEU A 127 22.07 1.52 -7.65
C LEU A 127 21.78 1.03 -9.08
N SER A 128 22.23 1.76 -10.11
CA SER A 128 21.99 1.45 -11.52
C SER A 128 20.51 1.26 -11.87
N ILE A 129 19.63 2.12 -11.31
CA ILE A 129 18.17 2.04 -11.50
C ILE A 129 17.77 2.67 -12.83
N ASP A 130 16.89 2.01 -13.57
CA ASP A 130 16.19 2.61 -14.72
C ASP A 130 14.93 3.35 -14.25
N LEU A 131 14.98 4.68 -14.27
CA LEU A 131 13.90 5.55 -13.80
C LEU A 131 12.62 5.38 -14.63
N LYS A 132 12.71 5.03 -15.93
CA LYS A 132 11.53 4.97 -16.83
C LYS A 132 10.61 3.79 -16.55
N VAL A 133 11.13 2.76 -15.89
CA VAL A 133 10.41 1.56 -15.45
C VAL A 133 10.33 1.48 -13.93
N SER A 134 10.48 2.63 -13.26
CA SER A 134 10.43 2.77 -11.81
C SER A 134 9.25 3.64 -11.39
N TRP A 135 8.94 3.58 -10.09
CA TRP A 135 7.78 4.21 -9.49
C TRP A 135 8.18 5.17 -8.37
N MET A 136 7.43 6.24 -8.18
CA MET A 136 7.47 7.10 -7.00
C MET A 136 6.11 7.06 -6.30
N VAL A 137 6.12 6.73 -5.01
CA VAL A 137 4.92 6.66 -4.16
C VAL A 137 5.09 7.62 -2.99
N GLY A 138 4.10 8.47 -2.75
CA GLY A 138 4.08 9.41 -1.62
C GLY A 138 2.68 9.97 -1.39
N ASP A 139 2.48 10.67 -0.28
CA ASP A 139 1.19 11.27 0.10
C ASP A 139 1.00 12.69 -0.48
N GLN A 140 2.08 13.35 -0.90
CA GLN A 140 2.07 14.76 -1.29
C GLN A 140 2.28 14.95 -2.80
N GLU A 141 1.73 16.04 -3.36
CA GLU A 141 1.95 16.41 -4.77
C GLU A 141 3.43 16.67 -5.08
N ARG A 142 4.23 17.06 -4.09
CA ARG A 142 5.68 17.21 -4.28
C ARG A 142 6.37 15.89 -4.60
N ASP A 143 5.84 14.77 -4.14
CA ASP A 143 6.38 13.43 -4.41
C ASP A 143 6.07 13.04 -5.85
N VAL A 144 4.82 13.26 -6.26
CA VAL A 144 4.37 13.09 -7.64
C VAL A 144 5.22 13.92 -8.59
N ALA A 145 5.39 15.21 -8.31
CA ALA A 145 6.19 16.10 -9.14
C ALA A 145 7.67 15.66 -9.23
N ALA A 146 8.26 15.18 -8.13
CA ALA A 146 9.62 14.65 -8.15
C ALA A 146 9.74 13.37 -8.99
N GLY A 147 8.76 12.46 -8.89
CA GLY A 147 8.69 11.25 -9.70
C GLY A 147 8.57 11.57 -11.19
N GLN A 148 7.65 12.45 -11.57
CA GLN A 148 7.46 12.90 -12.95
C GLN A 148 8.71 13.58 -13.51
N ALA A 149 9.34 14.47 -12.73
CA ALA A 149 10.57 15.14 -13.14
C ALA A 149 11.75 14.15 -13.33
N ALA A 150 11.76 13.04 -12.61
CA ALA A 150 12.72 11.95 -12.78
C ALA A 150 12.37 10.99 -13.94
N GLY A 151 11.15 11.09 -14.49
CA GLY A 151 10.63 10.17 -15.52
C GLY A 151 10.07 8.86 -14.97
N CYS A 152 9.79 8.77 -13.67
CA CYS A 152 9.11 7.64 -13.04
C CYS A 152 7.60 7.74 -13.25
N ARG A 153 6.91 6.59 -13.14
CA ARG A 153 5.47 6.56 -12.90
C ARG A 153 5.18 6.93 -11.45
N THR A 154 3.97 7.40 -11.19
CA THR A 154 3.63 8.01 -9.90
C THR A 154 2.33 7.48 -9.31
N ILE A 155 2.36 7.25 -7.99
CA ILE A 155 1.16 6.92 -7.21
C ILE A 155 1.07 7.89 -6.05
N ARG A 156 -0.07 8.57 -5.93
CA ARG A 156 -0.39 9.37 -4.74
C ARG A 156 -1.19 8.53 -3.75
N ILE A 157 -0.71 8.48 -2.50
CA ILE A 157 -1.48 7.92 -1.39
C ILE A 157 -2.43 9.00 -0.87
N LEU A 158 -3.71 8.67 -0.80
CA LEU A 158 -4.74 9.46 -0.15
C LEU A 158 -5.44 8.58 0.88
N ASP A 159 -5.17 8.84 2.16
CA ASP A 159 -5.87 8.17 3.25
C ASP A 159 -7.36 8.54 3.19
N PRO A 160 -8.28 7.58 2.98
CA PRO A 160 -9.72 7.86 2.87
C PRO A 160 -10.31 8.52 4.11
N ILE A 161 -9.70 8.34 5.29
CA ILE A 161 -10.18 8.91 6.56
C ILE A 161 -9.83 10.39 6.67
N HIS A 162 -8.67 10.78 6.14
CA HIS A 162 -8.11 12.13 6.25
C HIS A 162 -8.07 12.85 4.90
N GLU A 163 -8.75 12.33 3.87
CA GLU A 163 -8.74 12.90 2.53
C GLU A 163 -9.37 14.31 2.53
N GLU A 164 -8.60 15.31 2.11
CA GLU A 164 -9.14 16.62 1.83
C GLU A 164 -10.12 16.58 0.66
N VAL A 165 -11.25 17.29 0.77
CA VAL A 165 -12.25 17.36 -0.28
C VAL A 165 -11.62 17.77 -1.62
N GLY A 166 -11.75 16.89 -2.62
CA GLY A 166 -11.26 17.09 -3.97
C GLY A 166 -9.76 16.84 -4.16
N ALA A 167 -9.04 16.31 -3.17
CA ALA A 167 -7.62 15.94 -3.32
C ALA A 167 -7.41 14.98 -4.50
N ARG A 168 -8.28 13.97 -4.61
CA ARG A 168 -8.30 13.03 -5.74
C ARG A 168 -8.45 13.69 -7.12
N ALA A 169 -9.31 14.71 -7.23
CA ALA A 169 -9.54 15.42 -8.49
C ALA A 169 -8.41 16.38 -8.86
N ARG A 170 -7.63 16.84 -7.88
CA ARG A 170 -6.50 17.77 -8.07
C ARG A 170 -5.17 17.05 -8.32
N SER A 171 -5.11 15.73 -8.10
CA SER A 171 -3.83 15.05 -8.15
C SER A 171 -3.30 14.91 -9.57
N ALA A 172 -2.01 15.19 -9.75
CA ALA A 172 -1.32 15.01 -11.02
C ALA A 172 -0.77 13.58 -11.22
N ALA A 173 -0.96 12.68 -10.25
CA ALA A 173 -0.39 11.34 -10.28
C ALA A 173 -1.02 10.46 -11.36
N ASP A 174 -0.24 9.51 -11.89
CA ASP A 174 -0.76 8.51 -12.83
C ASP A 174 -1.83 7.64 -12.16
N PHE A 175 -1.67 7.37 -10.86
CA PHE A 175 -2.61 6.60 -10.06
C PHE A 175 -2.76 7.11 -8.63
N ILE A 176 -3.84 6.67 -7.99
CA ILE A 176 -4.15 6.95 -6.60
C ILE A 176 -4.36 5.64 -5.86
N ALA A 177 -3.85 5.55 -4.64
CA ALA A 177 -4.02 4.44 -3.72
C ALA A 177 -4.44 4.94 -2.34
N SER A 178 -5.07 4.07 -1.55
CA SER A 178 -5.50 4.37 -0.17
C SER A 178 -4.34 4.30 0.83
N ASP A 179 -3.35 3.45 0.53
CA ASP A 179 -2.22 3.11 1.38
C ASP A 179 -1.12 2.43 0.55
N LEU A 180 0.00 2.10 1.19
CA LEU A 180 1.15 1.50 0.52
C LEU A 180 0.90 0.05 0.05
N LEU A 181 0.04 -0.71 0.73
CA LEU A 181 -0.31 -2.06 0.28
C LEU A 181 -1.11 -2.01 -1.02
N HIS A 182 -2.13 -1.16 -1.08
CA HIS A 182 -2.90 -0.93 -2.31
C HIS A 182 -1.99 -0.39 -3.43
N ALA A 183 -1.07 0.55 -3.14
CA ALA A 183 -0.09 1.03 -4.11
C ALA A 183 0.78 -0.12 -4.65
N SER A 184 1.24 -1.02 -3.78
CA SER A 184 2.05 -2.19 -4.18
C SER A 184 1.30 -3.11 -5.14
N HIS A 185 0.03 -3.45 -4.85
CA HIS A 185 -0.79 -4.29 -5.72
C HIS A 185 -1.01 -3.64 -7.09
N ARG A 186 -1.16 -2.30 -7.12
CA ARG A 186 -1.33 -1.57 -8.37
C ARG A 186 -0.07 -1.58 -9.23
N ILE A 187 1.11 -1.41 -8.62
CA ILE A 187 2.41 -1.49 -9.32
C ILE A 187 2.56 -2.87 -9.97
N LEU A 188 2.35 -3.94 -9.19
CA LEU A 188 2.53 -5.32 -9.67
C LEU A 188 1.57 -5.68 -10.81
N ARG A 189 0.32 -5.20 -10.74
CA ARG A 189 -0.67 -5.38 -11.81
C ARG A 189 -0.31 -4.65 -13.10
N VAL A 190 0.16 -3.40 -13.01
CA VAL A 190 0.45 -2.57 -14.19
C VAL A 190 1.68 -3.08 -14.94
N ASP A 191 2.72 -3.52 -14.22
CA ASP A 191 3.97 -3.95 -14.84
C ASP A 191 3.94 -5.41 -15.34
N CYS A 192 2.73 -5.95 -15.57
CA CYS A 192 2.46 -7.28 -16.11
C CYS A 192 3.39 -8.36 -15.54
N HIS A 193 3.65 -8.31 -14.24
CA HIS A 193 4.02 -9.54 -13.57
C HIS A 193 2.77 -10.41 -13.61
N ASP A 194 2.70 -11.36 -14.56
CA ASP A 194 1.66 -12.40 -14.66
C ASP A 194 1.57 -13.30 -13.41
N GLY A 195 2.34 -13.01 -12.36
CA GLY A 195 2.18 -13.58 -11.04
C GLY A 195 1.34 -12.65 -10.18
N ALA A 196 0.16 -13.12 -9.77
CA ALA A 196 -0.22 -12.93 -8.37
C ALA A 196 1.03 -13.12 -7.48
N PRO A 197 1.21 -12.33 -6.41
CA PRO A 197 2.44 -12.38 -5.62
C PRO A 197 2.90 -13.82 -5.36
N ILE A 198 4.20 -14.12 -5.27
CA ILE A 198 4.70 -15.49 -5.04
C ILE A 198 4.12 -16.14 -3.75
N TRP A 199 3.50 -15.34 -2.87
CA TRP A 199 2.73 -15.76 -1.69
C TRP A 199 1.19 -15.78 -1.86
N ALA A 200 0.66 -15.50 -3.04
CA ALA A 200 -0.74 -15.65 -3.39
C ALA A 200 -1.10 -17.13 -3.52
N ALA A 201 -0.97 -17.87 -2.41
CA ALA A 201 -1.73 -19.08 -2.24
C ALA A 201 -3.20 -18.70 -2.46
N THR A 202 -3.88 -19.46 -3.32
CA THR A 202 -5.32 -19.38 -3.37
C THR A 202 -5.88 -20.24 -2.26
N HIS A 203 -6.76 -19.67 -1.46
CA HIS A 203 -7.47 -20.40 -0.42
C HIS A 203 -8.92 -20.53 -0.85
N ALA A 204 -9.30 -21.76 -1.19
CA ALA A 204 -10.68 -22.11 -1.48
C ALA A 204 -11.45 -22.30 -0.17
N MET A 205 -12.55 -21.57 -0.03
CA MET A 205 -13.44 -21.63 1.12
C MET A 205 -14.86 -21.89 0.64
N ARG A 206 -15.53 -22.83 1.29
CA ARG A 206 -16.92 -23.20 0.96
C ARG A 206 -17.88 -22.75 2.04
N ILE A 207 -18.94 -22.06 1.62
CA ILE A 207 -20.08 -21.68 2.46
C ILE A 207 -21.26 -22.57 2.06
N ARG A 208 -21.83 -23.31 3.02
CA ARG A 208 -23.03 -24.11 2.76
C ARG A 208 -24.30 -23.28 2.87
N ALA A 209 -25.15 -23.38 1.87
CA ALA A 209 -26.47 -22.79 1.87
C ALA A 209 -27.39 -23.51 2.87
N ALA A 210 -28.32 -22.76 3.46
CA ALA A 210 -29.48 -23.36 4.10
C ALA A 210 -30.38 -24.03 3.03
N PRO A 211 -31.11 -25.11 3.35
CA PRO A 211 -31.91 -25.84 2.37
C PRO A 211 -32.87 -24.92 1.59
N GLY A 212 -32.72 -24.89 0.26
CA GLY A 212 -33.57 -24.10 -0.64
C GLY A 212 -33.31 -22.59 -0.64
N SER A 213 -32.38 -22.07 0.17
CA SER A 213 -32.12 -20.63 0.25
C SER A 213 -31.53 -20.04 -1.04
N LEU A 214 -30.79 -20.85 -1.79
CA LEU A 214 -30.19 -20.48 -3.08
C LEU A 214 -30.94 -21.05 -4.29
N ALA A 215 -32.16 -21.57 -4.14
CA ALA A 215 -32.91 -22.16 -5.26
C ALA A 215 -33.22 -21.16 -6.39
N ARG A 216 -33.40 -19.87 -6.05
CA ARG A 216 -33.71 -18.83 -7.02
C ARG A 216 -32.43 -18.30 -7.71
N PRO A 217 -32.38 -18.26 -9.06
CA PRO A 217 -31.24 -17.68 -9.78
C PRO A 217 -30.94 -16.22 -9.40
N SER A 218 -31.97 -15.42 -9.12
CA SER A 218 -31.82 -14.02 -8.68
C SER A 218 -31.12 -13.89 -7.32
N THR A 219 -31.34 -14.85 -6.40
CA THR A 219 -30.65 -14.88 -5.12
C THR A 219 -29.18 -15.21 -5.32
N ARG A 220 -28.84 -16.18 -6.19
CA ARG A 220 -27.44 -16.51 -6.51
C ARG A 220 -26.70 -15.32 -7.14
N ALA A 221 -27.32 -14.64 -8.11
CA ALA A 221 -26.74 -13.45 -8.74
C ALA A 221 -26.52 -12.29 -7.74
N MET A 222 -27.40 -12.14 -6.75
CA MET A 222 -27.21 -11.17 -5.67
C MET A 222 -26.01 -11.53 -4.79
N VAL A 223 -25.84 -12.80 -4.41
CA VAL A 223 -24.68 -13.24 -3.62
C VAL A 223 -23.38 -13.00 -4.39
N GLU A 224 -23.34 -13.31 -5.68
CA GLU A 224 -22.20 -13.05 -6.56
C GLU A 224 -21.85 -11.56 -6.61
N SER A 225 -22.86 -10.71 -6.81
CA SER A 225 -22.69 -9.26 -6.82
C SER A 225 -22.16 -8.73 -5.48
N ALA A 226 -22.68 -9.26 -4.37
CA ALA A 226 -22.23 -8.90 -3.03
C ALA A 226 -20.77 -9.32 -2.78
N ALA A 227 -20.37 -10.50 -3.26
CA ALA A 227 -18.99 -10.97 -3.15
C ALA A 227 -18.02 -10.06 -3.92
N HIS A 228 -18.35 -9.66 -5.15
CA HIS A 228 -17.50 -8.75 -5.92
C HIS A 228 -17.43 -7.34 -5.32
N ALA A 229 -18.56 -6.78 -4.87
CA ALA A 229 -18.57 -5.47 -4.22
C ALA A 229 -17.79 -5.47 -2.89
N LEU A 230 -17.90 -6.54 -2.12
CA LEU A 230 -17.11 -6.73 -0.90
C LEU A 230 -15.61 -6.85 -1.23
N ALA A 231 -15.27 -7.64 -2.25
CA ALA A 231 -13.87 -7.82 -2.66
C ALA A 231 -13.23 -6.50 -3.10
N GLU A 232 -13.95 -5.68 -3.86
CA GLU A 232 -13.49 -4.34 -4.24
C GLU A 232 -13.31 -3.42 -3.03
N ARG A 233 -14.27 -3.42 -2.09
CA ARG A 233 -14.24 -2.58 -0.89
C ARG A 233 -13.10 -2.95 0.06
N GLU A 234 -12.88 -4.24 0.28
CA GLU A 234 -11.88 -4.76 1.21
C GLU A 234 -10.50 -4.98 0.56
N GLY A 235 -10.36 -4.69 -0.74
CA GLY A 235 -9.12 -4.91 -1.49
C GLY A 235 -8.74 -6.38 -1.66
N VAL A 236 -9.71 -7.29 -1.56
CA VAL A 236 -9.53 -8.74 -1.71
C VAL A 236 -9.61 -9.12 -3.19
N HIS A 237 -8.76 -10.05 -3.64
CA HIS A 237 -8.83 -10.59 -4.99
C HIS A 237 -9.48 -11.97 -4.98
N ILE A 238 -10.64 -12.07 -5.63
CA ILE A 238 -11.30 -13.35 -5.91
C ILE A 238 -10.68 -13.93 -7.19
N ALA A 239 -10.00 -15.07 -7.08
CA ALA A 239 -9.50 -15.82 -8.24
C ALA A 239 -10.63 -16.56 -8.96
N ARG A 240 -11.57 -17.13 -8.20
CA ARG A 240 -12.72 -17.87 -8.71
C ARG A 240 -13.87 -17.81 -7.72
N ILE A 241 -15.09 -17.76 -8.22
CA ILE A 241 -16.31 -17.91 -7.43
C ILE A 241 -17.28 -18.82 -8.18
N GLU A 242 -17.80 -19.82 -7.50
CA GLU A 242 -18.80 -20.74 -8.03
C GLU A 242 -19.98 -20.79 -7.06
N ILE A 243 -21.20 -20.62 -7.59
CA ILE A 243 -22.44 -20.59 -6.79
C ILE A 243 -23.42 -21.60 -7.37
N ASP A 244 -23.83 -22.55 -6.53
CA ASP A 244 -24.84 -23.56 -6.85
C ASP A 244 -26.01 -23.49 -5.85
N GLU A 245 -26.89 -24.49 -5.85
CA GLU A 245 -28.02 -24.55 -4.89
C GLU A 245 -27.57 -24.99 -3.49
N GLU A 246 -26.39 -25.61 -3.37
CA GLU A 246 -25.83 -26.13 -2.12
C GLU A 246 -24.95 -25.11 -1.39
N GLY A 247 -24.48 -24.07 -2.08
CA GLY A 247 -23.62 -23.06 -1.47
C GLY A 247 -22.82 -22.19 -2.43
N VAL A 248 -21.75 -21.64 -1.88
CA VAL A 248 -20.75 -20.83 -2.59
C VAL A 248 -19.38 -21.38 -2.30
N GLU A 249 -18.57 -21.52 -3.35
CA GLU A 249 -17.15 -21.77 -3.25
C GLU A 249 -16.41 -20.53 -3.75
N VAL A 250 -15.63 -19.89 -2.87
CA VAL A 250 -14.81 -18.73 -3.21
C VAL A 250 -13.35 -19.09 -3.07
N GLU A 251 -12.59 -18.83 -4.13
CA GLU A 251 -11.15 -18.94 -4.15
C GLU A 251 -10.55 -17.54 -4.05
N VAL A 252 -9.92 -17.25 -2.90
CA VAL A 252 -9.35 -15.92 -2.59
C VAL A 252 -7.84 -15.99 -2.70
N VAL A 253 -7.25 -14.98 -3.36
CA VAL A 253 -5.81 -14.77 -3.39
C VAL A 253 -5.36 -14.06 -2.11
N GLY A 254 -4.53 -14.73 -1.32
CA GLY A 254 -3.94 -14.18 -0.10
C GLY A 254 -3.74 -15.24 0.99
N GLU A 255 -3.39 -14.80 2.20
CA GLU A 255 -3.28 -15.69 3.37
C GLU A 255 -4.64 -16.31 3.74
N GLU A 256 -4.62 -17.50 4.36
CA GLU A 256 -5.85 -18.20 4.77
C GLU A 256 -6.77 -17.33 5.63
N ILE A 257 -6.20 -16.51 6.52
CA ILE A 257 -6.96 -15.61 7.38
C ILE A 257 -7.74 -14.53 6.62
N VAL A 258 -7.23 -14.09 5.46
CA VAL A 258 -7.92 -13.14 4.57
C VAL A 258 -9.13 -13.84 3.94
N ALA A 259 -8.96 -15.08 3.48
CA ALA A 259 -10.05 -15.87 2.92
C ALA A 259 -11.14 -16.16 3.97
N VAL A 260 -10.76 -16.53 5.19
CA VAL A 260 -11.68 -16.76 6.31
C VAL A 260 -12.44 -15.47 6.67
N GLY A 261 -11.74 -14.34 6.79
CA GLY A 261 -12.35 -13.05 7.09
C GLY A 261 -13.32 -12.59 6.00
N PHE A 262 -12.91 -12.71 4.74
CA PHE A 262 -13.74 -12.39 3.58
C PHE A 262 -15.03 -13.21 3.56
N VAL A 263 -14.94 -14.52 3.78
CA VAL A 263 -16.10 -15.42 3.81
C VAL A 263 -17.02 -15.13 5.00
N ALA A 264 -16.48 -14.83 6.17
CA ALA A 264 -17.28 -14.45 7.33
C ALA A 264 -18.08 -13.17 7.06
N GLU A 265 -17.46 -12.15 6.45
CA GLU A 265 -18.14 -10.89 6.11
C GLU A 265 -19.13 -11.07 4.96
N LEU A 266 -18.82 -11.90 3.96
CA LEU A 266 -19.77 -12.26 2.90
C LEU A 266 -21.02 -12.91 3.48
N ARG A 267 -20.86 -13.88 4.39
CA ARG A 267 -21.97 -14.53 5.10
C ARG A 267 -22.82 -13.53 5.87
N SER A 268 -22.15 -12.67 6.65
CA SER A 268 -22.83 -11.67 7.47
C SER A 268 -23.59 -10.65 6.61
N SER A 269 -22.96 -10.12 5.57
CA SER A 269 -23.56 -9.12 4.66
C SER A 269 -24.78 -9.67 3.91
N THR A 270 -24.68 -10.89 3.38
CA THR A 270 -25.78 -11.51 2.62
C THR A 270 -26.92 -11.97 3.54
N ASN A 271 -26.63 -12.42 4.77
CA ASN A 271 -27.68 -12.67 5.78
C ASN A 271 -28.41 -11.38 6.19
N ARG A 272 -27.69 -10.26 6.37
CA ARG A 272 -28.32 -8.96 6.65
C ARG A 272 -29.24 -8.53 5.50
N TRP A 273 -28.79 -8.68 4.26
CA TRP A 273 -29.62 -8.41 3.08
C TRP A 273 -30.87 -9.30 3.06
N ALA A 274 -30.72 -10.61 3.32
CA ALA A 274 -31.83 -11.55 3.33
C ALA A 274 -32.90 -11.17 4.37
N ALA A 275 -32.47 -10.86 5.60
CA ALA A 275 -33.35 -10.41 6.67
C ALA A 275 -34.11 -9.12 6.28
N SER A 276 -33.44 -8.14 5.67
CA SER A 276 -34.06 -6.90 5.18
C SER A 276 -35.06 -7.12 4.04
N ASN A 277 -35.02 -8.28 3.37
CA ASN A 277 -35.91 -8.66 2.28
C ASN A 277 -36.93 -9.74 2.70
N GLY A 278 -37.09 -9.99 4.01
CA GLY A 278 -38.06 -10.94 4.54
C GLY A 278 -37.74 -12.40 4.23
N MET A 279 -36.48 -12.71 3.95
CA MET A 279 -35.99 -14.08 3.73
C MET A 279 -35.39 -14.66 5.01
N ASP A 280 -35.47 -15.99 5.15
CA ASP A 280 -34.74 -16.73 6.17
C ASP A 280 -33.22 -16.67 5.93
N GLN A 281 -32.43 -17.15 6.90
CA GLN A 281 -30.97 -17.17 6.79
C GLN A 281 -30.51 -17.93 5.53
N LEU A 282 -29.58 -17.33 4.78
CA LEU A 282 -29.09 -17.91 3.53
C LEU A 282 -28.13 -19.06 3.77
N TRP A 283 -27.40 -19.04 4.89
CA TRP A 283 -26.31 -19.98 5.17
C TRP A 283 -26.65 -20.88 6.34
N ALA A 284 -26.27 -22.15 6.23
CA ALA A 284 -26.41 -23.10 7.35
C ALA A 284 -25.59 -22.62 8.56
N SER A 285 -26.06 -22.91 9.77
CA SER A 285 -25.26 -22.73 10.99
C SER A 285 -24.03 -23.63 10.89
N GLY A 286 -22.84 -23.04 10.97
CA GLY A 286 -21.58 -23.79 10.96
C GLY A 286 -21.31 -24.41 12.33
#